data_AF-A0A955SIY7-F1
#
_entry.id   AF-A0A955SIY7-F1
#
_cell.length_a   1.000
_cell.length_b   1.000
_cell.length_c   1.000
_cell.angle_alpha   90.00
_cell.angle_beta   90.00
_cell.angle_gamma   90.00
#
_symmetry.space_group_name_H-M   'P 1'
#
loop_
_entity.id
_entity.type
_entity.pdbx_description
1 polymer ?
#
loop_
_entity_poly.entity_id
_entity_poly.type
_entity_poly.pdbx_seq_one_letter_code
_entity_poly.pdbx_strand_id
1 'polypeptide(L)'
;MPTHSSLSEIPIQFAKGVGPRRARLLEKLEVQTLEDAFWFLPWRYENRLEVLPIGNLLPGMKATIKGRVQKVWVKTTYRRRLVVVTVTVRDETGLIECVFFNQPYLEKTFVPGVSLLLTGPVLSNSSGSSPMTM
;
A
#
# COMPACT_ATOMS: atom_id res chain seq x y z
N MET A 1 -46.99 -0.51 3.42
CA MET A 1 -45.75 -0.93 2.73
C MET A 1 -44.65 -0.01 3.20
N PRO A 2 -43.56 -0.49 3.83
CA PRO A 2 -42.46 0.39 4.19
C PRO A 2 -41.84 0.91 2.88
N THR A 3 -41.93 2.21 2.65
CA THR A 3 -41.24 2.89 1.55
C THR A 3 -39.75 2.87 1.85
N HIS A 4 -39.06 1.87 1.34
CA HIS A 4 -37.60 1.89 1.29
C HIS A 4 -37.22 3.04 0.34
N SER A 5 -36.64 4.09 0.90
CA SER A 5 -36.04 5.18 0.13
C SER A 5 -35.07 4.57 -0.90
N SER A 6 -35.27 4.92 -2.16
CA SER A 6 -34.45 4.48 -3.29
C SER A 6 -33.01 4.99 -3.11
N LEU A 7 -32.03 4.08 -3.20
CA LEU A 7 -30.60 4.43 -3.08
C LEU A 7 -30.13 5.39 -4.20
N SER A 8 -30.90 5.44 -5.29
CA SER A 8 -30.74 6.33 -6.43
C SER A 8 -30.91 7.81 -6.09
N GLU A 9 -31.66 8.13 -5.03
CA GLU A 9 -31.96 9.53 -4.66
C GLU A 9 -31.01 10.07 -3.61
N ILE A 10 -30.18 9.22 -3.00
CA ILE A 10 -29.31 9.61 -1.88
C ILE A 10 -27.95 10.03 -2.45
N PRO A 11 -27.56 11.32 -2.32
CA PRO A 11 -26.24 11.76 -2.72
C PRO A 11 -25.14 11.04 -1.98
N ILE A 12 -24.04 10.76 -2.67
CA ILE A 12 -22.88 10.04 -2.12
C ILE A 12 -22.25 10.75 -0.91
N GLN A 13 -22.49 12.06 -0.74
CA GLN A 13 -22.05 12.84 0.42
C GLN A 13 -22.64 12.36 1.75
N PHE A 14 -23.80 11.72 1.75
CA PHE A 14 -24.38 11.15 2.97
C PHE A 14 -23.74 9.81 3.37
N ALA A 15 -22.86 9.26 2.52
CA ALA A 15 -22.08 8.09 2.88
C ALA A 15 -21.06 8.43 3.99
N LYS A 16 -20.97 7.54 4.99
CA LYS A 16 -20.04 7.69 6.11
C LYS A 16 -18.59 7.77 5.60
N GLY A 17 -17.93 8.89 5.84
CA GLY A 17 -16.54 9.16 5.40
C GLY A 17 -16.41 9.93 4.08
N VAL A 18 -17.52 10.20 3.38
CA VAL A 18 -17.54 11.03 2.17
C VAL A 18 -17.97 12.45 2.51
N GLY A 19 -17.00 13.28 2.91
CA GLY A 19 -17.22 14.72 3.04
C GLY A 19 -17.35 15.43 1.68
N PRO A 20 -17.69 16.72 1.64
CA PRO A 20 -17.89 17.49 0.39
C PRO A 20 -16.64 17.49 -0.52
N ARG A 21 -15.44 17.42 0.05
CA ARG A 21 -14.19 17.32 -0.71
C ARG A 21 -14.04 15.98 -1.43
N ARG A 22 -14.48 14.87 -0.81
CA ARG A 22 -14.47 13.53 -1.41
C ARG A 22 -15.61 13.36 -2.41
N ALA A 23 -16.78 13.94 -2.13
CA ALA A 23 -17.91 13.96 -3.06
C ALA A 23 -17.51 14.57 -4.42
N ARG A 24 -16.83 15.72 -4.43
CA ARG A 24 -16.30 16.33 -5.67
C ARG A 24 -15.27 15.48 -6.42
N LEU A 25 -14.54 14.59 -5.73
CA LEU A 25 -13.61 13.66 -6.38
C LEU A 25 -14.35 12.48 -7.01
N LEU A 26 -15.39 11.99 -6.33
CA LEU A 26 -16.26 10.91 -6.81
C LEU A 26 -17.13 11.36 -7.99
N GLU A 27 -17.56 12.62 -7.98
CA GLU A 27 -18.28 13.24 -9.09
C GLU A 27 -17.46 13.25 -10.40
N LYS A 28 -16.13 13.42 -10.31
CA LYS A 28 -15.22 13.29 -11.47
C LYS A 28 -15.11 11.85 -11.99
N LEU A 29 -15.48 10.87 -11.18
CA LEU A 29 -15.57 9.45 -11.55
C LEU A 29 -17.01 9.05 -11.92
N GLU A 30 -17.90 10.04 -12.13
CA GLU A 30 -19.32 9.85 -12.45
C GLU A 30 -20.12 9.16 -11.34
N VAL A 31 -19.63 9.16 -10.10
CA VAL A 31 -20.30 8.58 -8.93
C VAL A 31 -20.99 9.71 -8.14
N GLN A 32 -22.31 9.85 -8.28
CA GLN A 32 -23.08 10.93 -7.64
C GLN A 32 -24.00 10.42 -6.54
N THR A 33 -24.51 9.20 -6.68
CA THR A 33 -25.48 8.58 -5.77
C THR A 33 -24.88 7.39 -5.02
N LEU A 34 -25.58 6.93 -3.98
CA LEU A 34 -25.21 5.67 -3.30
C LEU A 34 -25.30 4.47 -4.25
N GLU A 35 -26.28 4.46 -5.15
CA GLU A 35 -26.43 3.40 -6.16
C GLU A 35 -25.22 3.35 -7.09
N ASP A 36 -24.76 4.49 -7.62
CA ASP A 36 -23.58 4.56 -8.48
C ASP A 36 -22.34 4.00 -7.78
N ALA A 37 -22.20 4.28 -6.49
CA ALA A 37 -21.07 3.79 -5.70
C ALA A 37 -21.11 2.27 -5.49
N PHE A 38 -22.30 1.67 -5.39
CA PHE A 38 -22.45 0.21 -5.34
C PHE A 38 -22.09 -0.46 -6.67
N TRP A 39 -22.42 0.20 -7.78
CA TRP A 39 -22.08 -0.28 -9.14
C TRP A 39 -20.67 0.09 -9.59
N PHE A 40 -19.93 0.87 -8.80
CA PHE A 40 -18.52 1.18 -9.06
C PHE A 40 -17.62 0.03 -8.59
N LEU A 41 -17.50 -1.01 -9.43
CA LEU A 41 -16.70 -2.18 -9.11
C LEU A 41 -15.19 -1.85 -9.09
N PRO A 42 -14.40 -2.49 -8.20
CA PRO A 42 -12.95 -2.41 -8.21
C PRO A 42 -12.38 -2.85 -9.56
N TRP A 43 -11.53 -2.01 -10.15
CA TRP A 43 -10.84 -2.37 -11.40
C TRP A 43 -9.90 -3.58 -11.23
N ARG A 44 -9.30 -3.74 -10.05
CA ARG A 44 -8.39 -4.85 -9.75
C ARG A 44 -8.62 -5.38 -8.34
N TYR A 45 -8.92 -6.66 -8.24
CA TYR A 45 -8.87 -7.40 -6.98
C TYR A 45 -7.43 -7.87 -6.76
N GLU A 46 -6.77 -7.29 -5.75
CA GLU A 46 -5.41 -7.68 -5.39
C GLU A 46 -5.48 -8.73 -4.28
N ASN A 47 -5.17 -9.98 -4.61
CA ASN A 47 -5.17 -11.07 -3.64
C ASN A 47 -3.90 -10.99 -2.78
N ARG A 48 -4.08 -10.66 -1.49
CA ARG A 48 -2.99 -10.51 -0.50
C ARG A 48 -2.92 -11.69 0.48
N LEU A 49 -3.54 -12.81 0.15
CA LEU A 49 -3.64 -13.97 1.05
C LEU A 49 -2.34 -14.77 1.13
N GLU A 50 -1.50 -14.72 0.10
CA GLU A 50 -0.25 -15.48 0.05
C GLU A 50 0.92 -14.67 0.61
N VAL A 51 1.23 -14.94 1.88
CA VAL A 51 2.46 -14.45 2.51
C VAL A 51 3.57 -15.47 2.26
N LEU A 52 4.57 -15.07 1.51
CA LEU A 52 5.75 -15.88 1.20
C LEU A 52 6.86 -15.60 2.22
N PRO A 53 7.60 -16.63 2.66
CA PRO A 53 8.80 -16.42 3.45
C PRO A 53 9.87 -15.74 2.60
N ILE A 54 10.70 -14.89 3.23
CA ILE A 54 11.74 -14.12 2.53
C ILE A 54 12.71 -15.03 1.76
N GLY A 55 13.02 -16.21 2.31
CA GLY A 55 13.92 -17.18 1.68
C GLY A 55 13.42 -17.76 0.35
N ASN A 56 12.11 -17.68 0.07
CA ASN A 56 11.50 -18.22 -1.16
C ASN A 56 11.23 -17.14 -2.22
N LEU A 57 11.67 -15.90 -1.98
CA LEU A 57 11.48 -14.82 -2.93
C LEU A 57 12.42 -14.97 -4.13
N LEU A 58 11.87 -14.85 -5.33
CA LEU A 58 12.63 -14.78 -6.58
C LEU A 58 12.55 -13.36 -7.16
N PRO A 59 13.64 -12.83 -7.73
CA PRO A 59 13.61 -11.56 -8.44
C PRO A 59 12.57 -11.55 -9.57
N GLY A 60 11.85 -10.43 -9.70
CA GLY A 60 10.86 -10.22 -10.75
C GLY A 60 9.43 -10.61 -10.39
N MET A 61 9.18 -11.26 -9.24
CA MET A 61 7.83 -11.53 -8.77
C MET A 61 7.27 -10.38 -7.92
N LYS A 62 5.94 -10.26 -7.86
CA LYS A 62 5.26 -9.52 -6.80
C LYS A 62 4.92 -10.49 -5.69
N ALA A 63 5.41 -10.22 -4.49
CA ALA A 63 5.18 -11.06 -3.32
C ALA A 63 4.66 -10.23 -2.16
N THR A 64 3.97 -10.89 -1.22
CA THR A 64 3.68 -10.32 0.09
C THR A 64 4.55 -11.03 1.12
N ILE A 65 5.23 -10.28 1.97
CA ILE A 65 6.07 -10.79 3.05
C ILE A 65 5.62 -10.25 4.39
N LYS A 66 5.85 -11.04 5.44
CA LYS A 66 5.71 -10.62 6.83
C LYS A 66 7.07 -10.71 7.49
N GLY A 67 7.47 -9.66 8.19
CA GLY A 67 8.74 -9.68 8.90
C GLY A 67 8.88 -8.54 9.89
N ARG A 68 9.91 -8.64 10.72
CA ARG A 68 10.20 -7.67 11.77
C ARG A 68 11.25 -6.66 11.29
N VAL A 69 11.00 -5.38 11.54
CA VAL A 69 11.96 -4.32 11.21
C VAL A 69 13.20 -4.49 12.07
N GLN A 70 14.36 -4.58 11.44
CA GLN A 70 15.66 -4.62 12.12
C GLN A 70 16.32 -3.25 12.12
N LYS A 71 16.32 -2.56 10.97
CA LYS A 71 16.96 -1.25 10.79
C LYS A 71 16.15 -0.40 9.81
N VAL A 72 16.17 0.91 10.02
CA VAL A 72 15.59 1.90 9.11
C VAL A 72 16.64 2.95 8.82
N TRP A 73 16.94 3.16 7.56
CA TRP A 73 17.89 4.16 7.06
C TRP A 73 17.17 5.11 6.12
N VAL A 74 17.39 6.41 6.30
CA VAL A 74 16.83 7.44 5.42
C VAL A 74 17.97 8.17 4.73
N LYS A 75 17.90 8.23 3.41
CA LYS A 75 18.88 8.94 2.58
C LYS A 75 18.17 9.94 1.69
N THR A 76 18.49 11.21 1.86
CA THR A 76 18.09 12.26 0.92
C THR A 76 19.10 12.32 -0.21
N THR A 77 18.67 12.02 -1.44
CA THR A 77 19.53 12.06 -2.61
C THR A 77 19.80 13.52 -3.03
N TYR A 78 21.09 13.88 -3.07
CA TYR A 78 21.58 15.23 -3.40
C TYR A 78 21.13 15.73 -4.78
N ARG A 79 21.06 14.83 -5.78
CA ARG A 79 20.79 15.19 -7.18
C ARG A 79 19.33 15.53 -7.50
N ARG A 80 18.35 15.11 -6.68
CA ARG A 80 16.92 15.23 -7.00
C ARG A 80 16.00 15.56 -5.81
N ARG A 81 16.56 15.86 -4.63
CA ARG A 81 15.79 16.03 -3.37
C ARG A 81 14.81 14.86 -3.10
N LEU A 82 15.13 13.67 -3.59
CA LEU A 82 14.32 12.47 -3.37
C LEU A 82 14.73 11.86 -2.03
N VAL A 83 13.74 11.71 -1.14
CA VAL A 83 13.92 10.97 0.11
C VAL A 83 13.75 9.49 -0.18
N VAL A 84 14.77 8.69 0.13
CA VAL A 84 14.74 7.24 0.00
C VAL A 84 14.78 6.65 1.41
N VAL A 85 13.74 5.92 1.79
CA VAL A 85 13.67 5.21 3.07
C VAL A 85 13.96 3.74 2.80
N THR A 86 15.06 3.22 3.34
CA THR A 86 15.44 1.82 3.26
C THR A 86 15.19 1.16 4.61
N VAL A 87 14.36 0.12 4.62
CA VAL A 87 13.98 -0.65 5.81
C VAL A 87 14.50 -2.07 5.65
N THR A 88 15.41 -2.49 6.53
CA THR A 88 15.83 -3.89 6.60
C THR A 88 14.82 -4.67 7.43
N VAL A 89 14.16 -5.63 6.79
CA VAL A 89 13.16 -6.51 7.38
C VAL A 89 13.72 -7.91 7.51
N ARG A 90 13.54 -8.53 8.67
CA ARG A 90 13.96 -9.89 8.96
C ARG A 90 12.77 -10.79 9.21
N ASP A 91 12.80 -11.97 8.61
CA ASP A 91 11.90 -13.08 8.90
C ASP A 91 12.73 -14.28 9.42
N GLU A 92 12.08 -15.37 9.79
CA GLU A 92 12.73 -16.62 10.21
C GLU A 92 13.65 -17.19 9.10
N THR A 93 13.30 -16.93 7.84
CA THR A 93 13.98 -17.49 6.68
C THR A 93 15.09 -16.62 6.09
N GLY A 94 15.13 -15.32 6.41
CA GLY A 94 16.14 -14.44 5.82
C GLY A 94 15.96 -12.94 6.12
N LEU A 95 16.73 -12.14 5.39
CA LEU A 95 16.78 -10.68 5.47
C LEU A 95 16.47 -10.10 4.10
N ILE A 96 15.67 -9.04 4.07
CA ILE A 96 15.37 -8.28 2.86
C ILE A 96 15.42 -6.79 3.11
N GLU A 97 15.86 -6.04 2.10
CA GLU A 97 15.85 -4.58 2.13
C GLU A 97 14.62 -4.07 1.39
N CYS A 98 13.76 -3.33 2.07
CA CYS A 98 12.59 -2.70 1.48
C CYS A 98 12.89 -1.22 1.23
N VAL A 99 12.78 -0.77 -0.01
CA VAL A 99 13.11 0.60 -0.42
C VAL A 99 11.83 1.34 -0.79
N PHE A 100 11.59 2.46 -0.13
CA PHE A 100 10.45 3.34 -0.34
C PHE A 100 10.93 4.67 -0.91
N PHE A 101 10.40 5.05 -2.06
CA PHE A 101 10.77 6.30 -2.74
C PHE A 101 9.79 7.42 -2.41
N ASN A 102 10.31 8.58 -2.00
CA ASN A 102 9.56 9.81 -1.73
C ASN A 102 8.45 9.67 -0.67
N GLN A 103 8.63 8.77 0.29
CA GLN A 103 7.68 8.52 1.38
C GLN A 103 8.32 8.79 2.75
N PRO A 104 8.65 10.06 3.08
CA PRO A 104 9.33 10.41 4.33
C PRO A 104 8.50 10.11 5.59
N TYR A 105 7.17 10.08 5.48
CA TYR A 105 6.28 9.78 6.61
C TYR A 105 6.47 8.36 7.17
N LEU A 106 6.99 7.44 6.36
CA LEU A 106 7.23 6.06 6.76
C LEU A 106 8.39 5.92 7.76
N GLU A 107 9.32 6.87 7.81
CA GLU A 107 10.41 6.89 8.80
C GLU A 107 9.87 6.85 10.23
N LYS A 108 8.80 7.61 10.51
CA LYS A 108 8.19 7.66 11.86
C LYS A 108 7.30 6.46 12.15
N THR A 109 6.83 5.79 11.10
CA THR A 109 5.91 4.65 11.21
C THR A 109 6.66 3.34 11.41
N PHE A 110 7.84 3.21 10.80
CA PHE A 110 8.68 2.03 10.90
C PHE A 110 9.68 2.16 12.04
N VAL A 111 9.36 1.50 13.15
CA VAL A 111 10.24 1.43 14.33
C VAL A 111 10.88 0.05 14.39
N PRO A 112 12.18 -0.07 14.71
CA PRO A 112 12.82 -1.36 14.95
C PRO A 112 12.03 -2.20 15.96
N GLY A 113 11.80 -3.46 15.62
CA GLY A 113 11.04 -4.38 16.46
C GLY A 113 9.54 -4.47 16.14
N VAL A 114 9.00 -3.65 15.25
CA VAL A 114 7.62 -3.78 14.76
C VAL A 114 7.54 -4.84 13.67
N SER A 115 6.47 -5.63 13.65
CA SER A 115 6.17 -6.57 12.57
C SER A 115 5.36 -5.87 11.49
N LEU A 116 5.77 -6.00 10.24
CA LEU A 116 5.14 -5.38 9.08
C LEU A 116 4.70 -6.43 8.08
N LEU A 117 3.66 -6.11 7.33
CA LEU A 117 3.24 -6.82 6.12
C LEU A 117 3.54 -5.91 4.93
N LEU A 118 4.38 -6.39 3.99
CA LEU A 118 4.82 -5.61 2.84
C LEU A 118 4.49 -6.37 1.56
N THR A 119 3.83 -5.72 0.61
CA THR A 119 3.51 -6.23 -0.73
C THR A 119 4.12 -5.39 -1.83
N GLY A 120 4.89 -6.00 -2.73
CA GLY A 120 5.62 -5.25 -3.74
C GLY A 120 6.46 -6.13 -4.67
N PRO A 121 6.98 -5.54 -5.75
CA PRO A 121 7.94 -6.21 -6.63
C PRO A 121 9.28 -6.45 -5.92
N VAL A 122 9.78 -7.68 -6.03
CA VAL A 122 11.13 -8.05 -5.62
C VAL A 122 12.09 -7.77 -6.77
N LEU A 123 13.10 -6.95 -6.54
CA LEU A 123 14.16 -6.66 -7.51
C LEU A 123 15.45 -7.33 -7.05
N SER A 124 16.28 -7.75 -8.00
CA SER A 124 17.66 -8.17 -7.70
C SER A 124 18.59 -6.96 -7.73
N ASN A 125 19.40 -6.76 -6.69
CA ASN A 125 20.50 -5.81 -6.71
C ASN A 125 21.83 -6.58 -6.78
N SER A 126 22.89 -5.96 -7.30
CA SER A 126 24.18 -6.63 -7.52
C SER A 126 24.95 -6.96 -6.23
N SER A 127 24.44 -6.56 -5.06
CA SER A 127 25.06 -6.75 -3.74
C SER A 127 24.69 -8.07 -3.03
N GLY A 128 24.00 -9.01 -3.69
CA GLY A 128 23.61 -10.29 -3.08
C GLY A 128 22.40 -10.21 -2.11
N SER A 129 21.87 -9.02 -1.86
CA SER A 129 20.56 -8.79 -1.24
C SER A 129 19.55 -8.38 -2.32
N SER A 130 18.40 -9.05 -2.38
CA SER A 130 17.32 -8.72 -3.33
C SER A 130 16.43 -7.63 -2.73
N PRO A 131 16.52 -6.33 -3.11
CA PRO A 131 15.67 -5.31 -2.52
C PRO A 131 14.24 -5.39 -3.04
N MET A 132 13.28 -5.28 -2.14
CA MET A 132 11.87 -5.12 -2.46
C MET A 132 11.57 -3.62 -2.58
N THR A 133 10.94 -3.19 -3.67
CA THR A 133 10.58 -1.76 -3.84
C THR A 133 9.08 -1.59 -3.63
N MET A 134 8.67 -0.52 -2.94
CA MET A 134 7.26 -0.14 -2.73
C MET A 134 6.99 1.29 -3.16
#